data_AF-A0A6G3ULA2-F1
#
_entry.id   AF-A0A6G3ULA2-F1
#
_cell.length_a   1.000
_cell.length_b   1.000
_cell.length_c   1.000
_cell.angle_alpha   90.00
_cell.angle_beta   90.00
_cell.angle_gamma   90.00
#
_symmetry.space_group_name_H-M   'P 1'
#
loop_
_entity.id
_entity.type
_entity.pdbx_description
1 polymer ?
#
loop_
_entity_poly.entity_id
_entity_poly.type
_entity_poly.pdbx_seq_one_letter_code
_entity_poly.pdbx_strand_id
1 'polypeptide(L)'
;MATIGTIGFTSCTVGGISFTVSMTATPWAINVTGVDPSNANRVKGNVTGISAHISGFGCAADFKGKAYGYYDNSTGRLVIDGSGTELKASNANCLGLINNGDVASFKASYLVKVTSTGTSPKITTP
;
A
#
# COMPACT_ATOMS: atom_id res chain seq x y z
N MET A 1 -10.21 14.25 -2.82
CA MET A 1 -8.89 13.78 -2.34
C MET A 1 -9.13 12.93 -1.11
N ALA A 2 -8.56 11.72 -1.03
CA ALA A 2 -8.81 10.80 0.08
C ALA A 2 -7.50 10.51 0.82
N THR A 3 -7.61 10.11 2.09
CA THR A 3 -6.45 9.89 2.96
C THR A 3 -6.59 8.60 3.77
N ILE A 4 -5.45 8.00 4.11
CA ILE A 4 -5.35 6.87 5.05
C ILE A 4 -4.84 7.45 6.36
N GLY A 5 -5.75 7.63 7.32
CA GLY A 5 -5.41 8.06 8.68
C GLY A 5 -4.92 6.92 9.57
N THR A 6 -5.31 5.69 9.26
CA THR A 6 -4.93 4.49 10.02
C THR A 6 -4.98 3.27 9.12
N ILE A 7 -4.01 2.37 9.26
CA ILE A 7 -4.00 1.06 8.61
C ILE A 7 -3.41 0.02 9.57
N GLY A 8 -4.03 -1.16 9.63
CA GLY A 8 -3.56 -2.30 10.41
C GLY A 8 -2.94 -3.35 9.49
N PHE A 9 -1.75 -3.82 9.83
CA PHE A 9 -1.10 -4.93 9.15
C PHE A 9 -1.08 -6.15 10.07
N THR A 10 -1.38 -7.32 9.51
CA THR A 10 -1.41 -8.58 10.25
C THR A 10 -0.66 -9.65 9.47
N SER A 11 -0.08 -10.61 10.18
CA SER A 11 0.63 -11.77 9.60
C SER A 11 1.72 -11.41 8.58
N CYS A 12 2.44 -10.31 8.80
CA CYS A 12 3.56 -9.91 7.95
C CYS A 12 4.78 -10.80 8.22
N THR A 13 5.36 -11.38 7.17
CA THR A 13 6.55 -12.25 7.26
C THR A 13 7.57 -11.95 6.17
N VAL A 14 8.86 -11.93 6.51
CA VAL A 14 10.00 -11.82 5.57
C VAL A 14 10.94 -12.97 5.88
N GLY A 15 11.21 -13.82 4.89
CA GLY A 15 12.10 -14.98 5.10
C GLY A 15 11.63 -15.94 6.21
N GLY A 16 10.32 -16.02 6.46
CA GLY A 16 9.74 -16.84 7.53
C GLY A 16 9.72 -16.18 8.93
N ILE A 17 10.23 -14.94 9.06
CA ILE A 17 10.24 -14.19 10.33
C ILE A 17 9.05 -13.25 10.36
N SER A 18 8.23 -13.36 11.40
CA SER A 18 7.12 -12.43 11.64
C SER A 18 7.62 -11.05 12.05
N PHE A 19 6.97 -10.02 11.53
CA PHE A 19 7.25 -8.63 11.89
C PHE A 19 5.97 -7.82 12.03
N THR A 20 6.08 -6.73 12.77
CA THR A 20 5.05 -5.69 12.88
C THR A 20 5.32 -4.59 11.87
N VAL A 21 4.26 -3.96 11.38
CA VAL A 21 4.34 -2.77 10.52
C VAL A 21 3.54 -1.67 11.18
N SER A 22 4.18 -0.53 11.41
CA SER A 22 3.54 0.66 11.96
C SER A 22 3.69 1.84 11.02
N MET A 23 2.69 2.72 10.99
CA MET A 23 2.83 4.02 10.32
C MET A 23 3.72 4.91 11.18
N THR A 24 4.73 5.55 10.57
CA THR A 24 5.57 6.54 11.25
C THR A 24 5.22 7.98 10.89
N ALA A 25 4.41 8.17 9.85
CA ALA A 25 3.78 9.45 9.53
C ALA A 25 2.37 9.21 8.99
N THR A 26 1.47 10.13 9.31
CA THR A 26 0.06 10.11 8.88
C THR A 26 -0.41 11.53 8.54
N PRO A 27 -1.38 11.69 7.64
CA PRO A 27 -1.99 10.65 6.82
C PRO A 27 -1.17 10.32 5.57
N TRP A 28 -1.36 9.12 5.02
CA TRP A 28 -0.94 8.84 3.63
C TRP A 28 -2.02 9.32 2.66
N ALA A 29 -1.63 9.88 1.52
CA ALA A 29 -2.58 10.43 0.55
C ALA A 29 -2.91 9.42 -0.55
N ILE A 30 -4.19 9.31 -0.92
CA ILE A 30 -4.66 8.52 -2.06
C ILE A 30 -4.95 9.48 -3.22
N ASN A 31 -4.24 9.27 -4.33
CA ASN A 31 -4.41 10.06 -5.55
C ASN A 31 -4.97 9.20 -6.67
N VAL A 32 -6.03 9.68 -7.31
CA VAL A 32 -6.57 9.09 -8.54
C VAL A 32 -5.81 9.68 -9.72
N THR A 33 -5.30 8.84 -10.61
CA THR A 33 -4.56 9.27 -11.81
C THR A 33 -5.39 9.17 -13.08
N GLY A 34 -6.47 8.40 -13.09
CA GLY A 34 -7.42 8.33 -14.20
C GLY A 34 -8.02 6.93 -14.39
N VAL A 35 -8.93 6.80 -15.36
CA VAL A 35 -9.44 5.49 -15.78
C VAL A 35 -8.35 4.73 -16.54
N ASP A 36 -8.25 3.42 -16.32
CA ASP A 36 -7.33 2.57 -17.08
C ASP A 36 -7.76 2.52 -18.56
N PRO A 37 -6.90 2.95 -19.51
CA PRO A 37 -7.24 2.92 -20.93
C PRO A 37 -7.50 1.50 -21.46
N SER A 38 -7.01 0.46 -20.78
CA SER A 38 -7.23 -0.93 -21.14
C SER A 38 -8.45 -1.57 -20.45
N ASN A 39 -9.03 -0.91 -19.45
CA ASN A 39 -10.16 -1.43 -18.69
C ASN A 39 -10.95 -0.30 -18.02
N ALA A 40 -12.09 0.07 -18.61
CA ALA A 40 -12.94 1.15 -18.11
C ALA A 40 -13.50 0.94 -16.69
N ASN A 41 -13.48 -0.30 -16.15
CA ASN A 41 -13.88 -0.57 -14.78
C ASN A 41 -12.77 -0.27 -13.76
N ARG A 42 -11.53 -0.05 -14.21
CA ARG A 42 -10.40 0.22 -13.32
C ARG A 42 -10.08 1.70 -13.29
N VAL A 43 -9.97 2.23 -12.08
CA VAL A 43 -9.51 3.60 -11.81
C VAL A 43 -8.11 3.52 -11.21
N LYS A 44 -7.10 3.93 -11.96
CA LYS A 44 -5.71 3.95 -11.53
C LYS A 44 -5.47 5.03 -10.49
N GLY A 45 -4.49 4.76 -9.63
CA GLY A 45 -4.07 5.69 -8.60
C GLY A 45 -2.77 5.29 -7.93
N ASN A 46 -2.41 6.04 -6.91
CA ASN A 46 -1.28 5.75 -6.04
C ASN A 46 -1.54 6.21 -4.61
N VAL A 47 -0.82 5.60 -3.68
CA VAL A 47 -0.70 6.05 -2.30
C VAL A 47 0.65 6.73 -2.13
N THR A 48 0.65 7.98 -1.68
CA THR A 48 1.87 8.78 -1.49
C THR A 48 2.07 9.21 -0.05
N GLY A 49 3.32 9.54 0.29
CA GLY A 49 3.68 9.88 1.67
C GLY A 49 3.70 8.66 2.57
N ILE A 50 3.85 7.46 1.99
CA ILE A 50 4.03 6.24 2.77
C ILE A 50 5.28 6.42 3.61
N SER A 51 5.13 6.21 4.92
CA SER A 51 6.21 6.16 5.89
C SER A 51 5.82 5.11 6.91
N ALA A 52 6.48 3.96 6.83
CA ALA A 52 6.24 2.80 7.67
C ALA A 52 7.54 2.33 8.33
N HIS A 53 7.42 1.78 9.53
CA HIS A 53 8.51 1.10 10.21
C HIS A 53 8.14 -0.38 10.34
N ILE A 54 9.08 -1.25 10.02
CA ILE A 54 8.96 -2.68 10.30
C ILE A 54 9.88 -3.04 11.47
N SER A 55 9.40 -3.91 12.35
CA SER A 55 10.22 -4.47 13.42
C SER A 55 9.80 -5.90 13.76
N GLY A 56 10.79 -6.77 13.95
CA GLY A 56 10.64 -8.18 14.25
C GLY A 56 11.93 -8.77 14.78
N PHE A 57 11.99 -10.09 14.96
CA PHE A 57 13.15 -10.76 15.54
C PHE A 57 14.41 -10.54 14.68
N GLY A 58 15.33 -9.69 15.16
CA GLY A 58 16.58 -9.36 14.48
C GLY A 58 16.43 -8.56 13.18
N CYS A 59 15.25 -7.95 12.94
CA CYS A 59 15.02 -7.13 11.75
C CYS A 59 14.25 -5.87 12.09
N ALA A 60 14.79 -4.72 11.69
CA ALA A 60 14.10 -3.45 11.64
C ALA A 60 14.47 -2.68 10.37
N ALA A 61 13.51 -2.01 9.75
CA ALA A 61 13.74 -1.14 8.60
C ALA A 61 12.60 -0.11 8.46
N ASP A 62 12.91 1.03 7.85
CA ASP A 62 11.91 2.02 7.48
C ASP A 62 11.63 1.95 5.98
N PHE A 63 10.36 2.03 5.60
CA PHE A 63 9.92 2.12 4.21
C PHE A 63 9.28 3.47 3.95
N LYS A 64 9.81 4.20 2.98
CA LYS A 64 9.27 5.49 2.54
C LYS A 64 9.05 5.51 1.04
N GLY A 65 7.99 6.20 0.61
CA GLY A 65 7.75 6.47 -0.80
C GLY A 65 6.29 6.35 -1.22
N LYS A 66 6.06 5.61 -2.30
CA LYS A 66 4.76 5.49 -2.96
C LYS A 66 4.46 4.07 -3.40
N ALA A 67 3.20 3.69 -3.37
CA ALA A 67 2.70 2.44 -3.91
C ALA A 67 1.65 2.73 -5.00
N TYR A 68 1.64 1.90 -6.05
CA TYR A 68 0.74 2.05 -7.18
C TYR A 68 -0.35 0.99 -7.17
N GLY A 69 -1.45 1.32 -7.82
CA GLY A 69 -2.57 0.40 -7.88
C GLY A 69 -3.75 0.96 -8.64
N TYR A 70 -4.87 0.28 -8.48
CA TYR A 70 -6.14 0.68 -9.06
C TYR A 70 -7.31 0.23 -8.18
N TYR A 71 -8.42 0.95 -8.29
CA TYR A 71 -9.71 0.51 -7.80
C TYR A 71 -10.49 -0.15 -8.94
N ASP A 72 -11.01 -1.35 -8.73
CA ASP A 72 -11.83 -2.06 -9.71
C ASP A 72 -13.32 -1.96 -9.34
N ASN A 73 -14.07 -1.17 -10.11
CA ASN A 73 -15.50 -0.94 -9.92
C ASN A 73 -16.35 -2.20 -10.07
N SER A 74 -15.86 -3.23 -10.77
CA SER A 74 -16.62 -4.48 -10.98
C SER A 74 -16.59 -5.39 -9.76
N THR A 75 -15.47 -5.40 -9.03
CA THR A 75 -15.27 -6.26 -7.85
C THR A 75 -15.33 -5.48 -6.53
N GLY A 76 -15.26 -4.15 -6.61
CA GLY A 76 -15.18 -3.27 -5.46
C GLY A 76 -13.82 -3.29 -4.74
N ARG A 77 -12.76 -3.75 -5.41
CA ARG A 77 -11.46 -4.01 -4.79
C ARG A 77 -10.45 -2.92 -5.09
N LEU A 78 -9.76 -2.44 -4.06
CA LEU A 78 -8.53 -1.68 -4.19
C LEU A 78 -7.36 -2.66 -4.31
N VAL A 79 -6.70 -2.64 -5.45
CA VAL A 79 -5.55 -3.49 -5.77
C VAL A 79 -4.29 -2.63 -5.72
N ILE A 80 -3.32 -3.05 -4.91
CA ILE A 80 -1.93 -2.59 -4.98
C ILE A 80 -1.20 -3.67 -5.77
N ASP A 81 -0.75 -3.34 -6.97
CA ASP A 81 -0.24 -4.32 -7.93
C ASP A 81 1.27 -4.60 -7.76
N GLY A 82 1.93 -3.88 -6.85
CA GLY A 82 3.36 -3.97 -6.61
C GLY A 82 4.20 -3.40 -7.75
N SER A 83 3.57 -2.65 -8.67
CA SER A 83 4.27 -1.81 -9.63
C SER A 83 4.83 -0.58 -8.92
N GLY A 84 5.99 -0.11 -9.39
CA GLY A 84 6.69 1.03 -8.82
C GLY A 84 7.99 0.65 -8.11
N THR A 85 8.88 1.64 -8.03
CA THR A 85 10.24 1.48 -7.48
C THR A 85 10.54 2.49 -6.38
N GLU A 86 9.52 3.25 -5.96
CA GLU A 86 9.67 4.39 -5.04
C GLU A 86 9.51 4.01 -3.57
N LEU A 87 8.82 2.91 -3.25
CA LEU A 87 8.74 2.43 -1.87
C LEU A 87 10.05 1.71 -1.51
N LYS A 88 10.96 2.42 -0.85
CA LYS A 88 12.32 1.96 -0.59
C LYS A 88 12.61 1.80 0.89
N ALA A 89 13.40 0.78 1.21
CA ALA A 89 13.96 0.55 2.52
C ALA A 89 15.06 1.56 2.86
N SER A 90 15.09 1.96 4.13
CA SER A 90 16.13 2.78 4.76
C SER A 90 16.27 2.35 6.22
N ASN A 91 17.36 2.74 6.88
CA ASN A 91 17.68 2.32 8.26
C ASN A 91 17.55 0.80 8.46
N ALA A 92 17.88 0.02 7.43
CA ALA A 92 17.71 -1.41 7.42
C ALA A 92 18.80 -2.08 8.28
N ASN A 93 18.35 -2.80 9.29
CA ASN A 93 19.14 -3.71 10.10
C ASN A 93 18.37 -5.04 10.19
N CYS A 94 18.51 -5.86 9.15
CA CYS A 94 17.73 -7.09 8.96
C CYS A 94 18.61 -8.29 8.57
N LEU A 95 19.82 -8.39 9.11
CA LEU A 95 20.75 -9.50 8.85
C LEU A 95 20.97 -9.79 7.35
N GLY A 96 20.89 -8.74 6.51
CA GLY A 96 21.02 -8.83 5.06
C GLY A 96 19.75 -9.24 4.29
N LEU A 97 18.65 -9.59 4.96
CA LEU A 97 17.36 -9.89 4.32
C LEU A 97 16.72 -8.67 3.68
N ILE A 98 16.93 -7.50 4.28
CA ILE A 98 16.54 -6.19 3.77
C ILE A 98 17.74 -5.28 3.90
N ASN A 99 18.06 -4.60 2.81
CA ASN A 99 19.16 -3.65 2.69
C ASN A 99 18.63 -2.25 2.37
N ASN A 100 19.42 -1.23 2.69
CA ASN A 100 19.08 0.14 2.33
C ASN A 100 18.98 0.27 0.81
N GLY A 101 17.89 0.87 0.33
CA GLY A 101 17.60 1.03 -1.10
C GLY A 101 16.78 -0.10 -1.72
N ASP A 102 16.57 -1.21 -1.01
CA ASP A 102 15.71 -2.29 -1.51
C ASP A 102 14.30 -1.79 -1.77
N VAL A 103 13.74 -2.19 -2.91
CA VAL A 103 12.38 -1.84 -3.32
C VAL A 103 11.41 -2.85 -2.73
N ALA A 104 10.45 -2.37 -1.94
CA ALA A 104 9.34 -3.21 -1.50
C ALA A 104 8.31 -3.37 -2.63
N SER A 105 8.26 -4.55 -3.24
CA SER A 105 7.13 -4.94 -4.10
C SER A 105 5.96 -5.43 -3.24
N PHE A 106 5.20 -4.48 -2.71
CA PHE A 106 4.02 -4.78 -1.92
C PHE A 106 2.82 -5.05 -2.84
N LYS A 107 2.25 -6.26 -2.78
CA LYS A 107 1.03 -6.63 -3.51
C LYS A 107 -0.09 -6.88 -2.52
N ALA A 108 -1.23 -6.25 -2.75
CA ALA A 108 -2.39 -6.41 -1.88
C ALA A 108 -3.69 -6.22 -2.65
N SER A 109 -4.77 -6.79 -2.12
CA SER A 109 -6.10 -6.63 -2.69
C SER A 109 -7.12 -6.54 -1.56
N TYR A 110 -7.76 -5.39 -1.44
CA TYR A 110 -8.68 -5.07 -0.35
C TYR A 110 -10.08 -4.86 -0.91
N LEU A 111 -11.09 -5.54 -0.35
CA LEU A 111 -12.49 -5.19 -0.62
C LEU A 111 -12.82 -3.88 0.09
N VAL A 112 -13.23 -2.86 -0.66
CA VAL A 112 -13.60 -1.57 -0.10
C VAL A 112 -15.11 -1.54 0.09
N LYS A 113 -15.56 -1.14 1.28
CA LYS A 113 -16.97 -0.93 1.59
C LYS A 113 -17.18 0.46 2.16
N VAL A 114 -18.25 1.12 1.75
CA VAL A 114 -18.73 2.35 2.38
C VAL A 114 -19.41 1.95 3.69
N THR A 115 -18.92 2.46 4.83
CA THR A 115 -19.40 2.04 6.15
C THR A 115 -20.91 2.21 6.35
N SER A 116 -21.50 3.29 5.82
CA SER A 116 -22.93 3.57 5.98
C SER A 116 -23.84 2.64 5.19
N THR A 117 -23.37 2.05 4.08
CA THR A 117 -24.19 1.22 3.18
C THR A 117 -23.73 -0.24 3.14
N GLY A 118 -22.51 -0.54 3.58
CA GLY A 118 -21.88 -1.85 3.44
C GLY A 118 -21.54 -2.25 1.99
N THR A 119 -21.80 -1.37 1.01
CA THR A 119 -21.59 -1.63 -0.41
C THR A 119 -20.25 -1.08 -0.89
N SER A 120 -19.72 -1.68 -1.95
CA SER A 120 -18.52 -1.16 -2.60
C SER A 120 -18.81 0.19 -3.28
N PRO A 121 -17.94 1.20 -3.13
CA PRO A 121 -18.12 2.46 -3.86
C PRO A 121 -17.99 2.26 -5.37
N LYS A 122 -18.62 3.14 -6.16
CA LYS A 122 -18.39 3.21 -7.60
C LYS A 122 -17.71 4.52 -7.91
N ILE A 123 -16.48 4.46 -8.41
CA ILE A 123 -15.73 5.65 -8.81
C ILE A 123 -16.02 5.91 -10.28
N THR A 124 -16.82 6.93 -10.54
CA THR A 124 -17.00 7.51 -11.87
C THR A 124 -16.13 8.77 -11.95
N THR A 125 -15.20 8.83 -12.89
CA THR A 125 -14.55 10.11 -13.21
C THR A 125 -15.58 11.03 -13.88
N PRO A 126 -15.53 12.37 -13.63
CA PRO A 126 -16.37 13.34 -14.33
C PRO A 126 -16.29 13.22 -15.85
#